data_AF-A0A938GQC8-F1
#
_entry.id   AF-A0A938GQC8-F1
#
_cell.length_a   1.000
_cell.length_b   1.000
_cell.length_c   1.000
_cell.angle_alpha   90.00
_cell.angle_beta   90.00
_cell.angle_gamma   90.00
#
_symmetry.space_group_name_H-M   'P 1'
#
loop_
_entity.id
_entity.type
_entity.pdbx_description
1 polymer ?
#
loop_
_entity_poly.entity_id
_entity_poly.type
_entity_poly.pdbx_seq_one_letter_code
_entity_poly.pdbx_strand_id
1 'polypeptide(L)'
;MLYSGSITLRTPARLELESQWRALGEFPEFSAPSSPRSSSPPPLLPSPAKPRNSRLAVASLVCGVFGFLLAPALVALLLGIFALVQIRRSNGSLAGKGVAWAGIIVAVGSAFSGILLVWALSQMRFDQRGPRQTAQSECSLNLSKLGSAVRLYANDHADQFPAAARWCDEVRDYVPSMSVFVCPGHANAGSSFTFNESLSGLNAERVSPDCVMLFEAHAGWNSHGTSELANSGKGRRGNILVALAGGQVFLVAPEGLKALRWTP
;
A
#
# COMPACT_ATOMS: atom_id res chain seq x y z
N MET A 1 19.32 -39.80 -56.16
CA MET A 1 19.95 -38.51 -55.78
C MET A 1 20.78 -38.05 -56.97
N LEU A 2 20.29 -37.05 -57.70
CA LEU A 2 21.04 -36.35 -58.75
C LEU A 2 21.30 -34.94 -58.21
N TYR A 3 22.57 -34.62 -57.95
CA TYR A 3 23.02 -33.28 -57.57
C TYR A 3 22.80 -32.34 -58.76
N SER A 4 21.98 -31.30 -58.59
CA SER A 4 21.90 -30.19 -59.55
C SER A 4 23.16 -29.34 -59.40
N GLY A 5 24.19 -29.67 -60.17
CA GLY A 5 25.41 -28.88 -60.31
C GLY A 5 25.33 -28.06 -61.59
N SER A 6 25.25 -26.74 -61.49
CA SER A 6 25.33 -25.84 -62.64
C SER A 6 26.79 -25.74 -63.14
N ILE A 7 27.03 -26.19 -64.38
CA ILE A 7 28.33 -26.07 -65.06
C ILE A 7 28.53 -24.61 -65.49
N THR A 8 29.72 -24.05 -65.25
CA THR A 8 30.07 -22.66 -65.61
C THR A 8 31.32 -22.62 -66.48
N LEU A 9 31.61 -21.48 -67.11
CA LEU A 9 32.81 -21.29 -67.95
C LEU A 9 34.14 -21.48 -67.20
N ARG A 10 34.11 -21.55 -65.87
CA ARG A 10 35.28 -21.79 -65.00
C ARG A 10 35.41 -23.24 -64.53
N THR A 11 34.45 -24.11 -64.88
CA THR A 11 34.50 -25.52 -64.52
C THR A 11 35.66 -26.21 -65.24
N PRO A 12 36.52 -26.97 -64.55
CA PRO A 12 37.66 -27.65 -65.18
C PRO A 12 37.18 -28.80 -66.07
N ALA A 13 37.68 -28.85 -67.30
CA ALA A 13 37.45 -29.89 -68.29
C ALA A 13 38.77 -30.32 -68.93
N ARG A 14 38.81 -31.54 -69.48
CA ARG A 14 40.00 -32.13 -70.09
C ARG A 14 39.59 -32.99 -71.28
N LEU A 15 40.29 -32.85 -72.41
CA LEU A 15 40.13 -33.73 -73.56
C LEU A 15 40.86 -35.06 -73.29
N GLU A 16 40.31 -36.17 -73.77
CA GLU A 16 40.80 -37.52 -73.46
C GLU A 16 42.25 -37.78 -73.93
N LEU A 17 42.73 -36.99 -74.90
CA LEU A 17 44.07 -37.06 -75.48
C LEU A 17 45.09 -36.12 -74.80
N GLU A 18 44.69 -35.33 -73.81
CA GLU A 18 45.55 -34.37 -73.10
C GLU A 18 45.63 -34.68 -71.60
N SER A 19 46.81 -34.48 -70.99
CA SER A 19 47.04 -34.76 -69.58
C SER A 19 46.69 -33.60 -68.64
N GLN A 20 46.40 -32.40 -69.16
CA GLN A 20 46.23 -31.17 -68.38
C GLN A 20 44.76 -30.72 -68.30
N TRP A 21 44.32 -30.35 -67.10
CA TRP A 21 42.99 -29.75 -66.87
C TRP A 21 42.98 -28.27 -67.21
N ARG A 22 41.95 -27.81 -67.94
CA ARG A 22 41.75 -26.41 -68.35
C ARG A 22 40.31 -25.95 -68.13
N ALA A 23 40.07 -24.65 -68.10
CA ALA A 23 38.72 -24.13 -67.86
C ALA A 23 37.83 -24.30 -69.11
N LEU A 24 36.55 -24.65 -68.91
CA LEU A 24 35.62 -24.92 -70.02
C LEU A 24 35.50 -23.73 -71.01
N GLY A 25 35.66 -22.49 -70.55
CA GLY A 25 35.61 -21.30 -71.40
C GLY A 25 36.86 -21.04 -72.25
N GLU A 26 37.94 -21.82 -72.07
CA GLU A 26 39.16 -21.71 -72.92
C GLU A 26 39.03 -22.50 -74.22
N PHE A 27 38.04 -23.39 -74.32
CA PHE A 27 37.75 -24.10 -75.55
C PHE A 27 37.00 -23.16 -76.52
N PRO A 28 37.45 -23.03 -77.79
CA PRO A 28 36.86 -22.10 -78.75
C PRO A 28 35.39 -22.40 -79.08
N GLU A 29 34.94 -23.63 -78.82
CA GLU A 29 33.55 -24.08 -78.99
C GLU A 29 32.58 -23.47 -77.96
N PHE A 30 33.09 -23.03 -76.80
CA PHE A 30 32.29 -22.48 -75.69
C PHE A 30 32.49 -20.96 -75.50
N SER A 31 33.37 -20.33 -76.28
CA SER A 31 33.48 -18.88 -76.35
C SER A 31 32.37 -18.29 -77.24
N ALA A 32 31.26 -17.90 -76.63
CA ALA A 32 30.20 -17.21 -77.35
C ALA A 32 30.64 -15.80 -77.80
N PRO A 33 30.32 -15.35 -79.03
CA PRO A 33 30.58 -13.98 -79.46
C PRO A 33 29.76 -12.97 -78.64
N SER A 34 30.45 -12.08 -77.95
CA SER A 34 29.88 -11.03 -77.12
C SER A 34 29.30 -9.91 -77.98
N SER A 35 27.99 -9.98 -78.26
CA SER A 35 27.25 -8.84 -78.81
C SER A 35 26.78 -7.93 -77.67
N PRO A 36 27.13 -6.63 -77.63
CA PRO A 36 26.68 -5.74 -76.57
C PRO A 36 25.20 -5.38 -76.78
N ARG A 37 24.30 -6.07 -76.07
CA ARG A 37 22.91 -5.60 -75.91
C ARG A 37 22.91 -4.41 -74.95
N SER A 38 22.51 -3.25 -75.45
CA SER A 38 22.17 -2.07 -74.65
C SER A 38 20.95 -2.38 -73.76
N SER A 39 21.15 -2.63 -72.48
CA SER A 39 20.08 -2.66 -71.49
C SER A 39 19.89 -1.26 -70.89
N SER A 40 18.86 -0.54 -71.33
CA SER A 40 18.35 0.62 -70.59
C SER A 40 17.85 0.15 -69.22
N PRO A 41 18.19 0.83 -68.10
CA PRO A 41 17.72 0.44 -66.78
C PRO A 41 16.19 0.63 -66.66
N PRO A 42 15.46 -0.29 -66.00
CA PRO A 42 14.04 -0.13 -65.74
C PRO A 42 13.79 1.02 -64.74
N PRO A 43 12.63 1.72 -64.81
CA PRO A 43 12.30 2.77 -63.87
C PRO A 43 12.20 2.21 -62.44
N LEU A 44 12.99 2.78 -61.52
CA LEU A 44 12.99 2.45 -60.10
C LEU A 44 11.64 2.82 -59.48
N LEU A 45 10.82 1.82 -59.16
CA LEU A 45 9.70 1.99 -58.23
C LEU A 45 10.28 2.41 -56.86
N PRO A 46 9.72 3.44 -56.18
CA PRO A 46 10.17 3.80 -54.85
C PRO A 46 9.93 2.64 -53.88
N SER A 47 11.01 2.09 -53.34
CA SER A 47 10.98 1.03 -52.34
C SER A 47 10.31 1.57 -51.06
N PRO A 48 9.34 0.86 -50.44
CA PRO A 48 8.74 1.33 -49.20
C PRO A 48 9.82 1.42 -48.13
N ALA A 49 10.05 2.63 -47.62
CA ALA A 49 11.05 2.90 -46.59
C ALA A 49 10.78 2.01 -45.37
N LYS A 50 11.73 1.11 -45.07
CA LYS A 50 11.70 0.22 -43.91
C LYS A 50 11.51 1.07 -42.64
N PRO A 51 10.45 0.88 -41.85
CA PRO A 51 10.20 1.73 -40.68
C PRO A 51 11.36 1.59 -39.69
N ARG A 52 12.04 2.70 -39.41
CA ARG A 52 13.10 2.76 -38.39
C ARG A 52 12.44 3.06 -37.05
N ASN A 53 12.52 2.10 -36.14
CA ASN A 53 12.04 2.22 -34.77
C ASN A 53 12.78 3.39 -34.09
N SER A 54 12.02 4.38 -33.61
CA SER A 54 12.61 5.55 -32.96
C SER A 54 13.28 5.11 -31.65
N ARG A 55 14.61 5.24 -31.60
CA ARG A 55 15.43 4.96 -30.40
C ARG A 55 14.96 5.77 -29.19
N LEU A 56 14.33 6.90 -29.45
CA LEU A 56 13.76 7.79 -28.45
C LEU A 56 12.50 7.19 -27.79
N ALA A 57 11.69 6.44 -28.56
CA ALA A 57 10.52 5.74 -28.03
C ALA A 57 10.93 4.55 -27.13
N VAL A 58 12.02 3.87 -27.47
CA VAL A 58 12.59 2.81 -26.63
C VAL A 58 13.20 3.41 -25.37
N ALA A 59 13.92 4.52 -25.48
CA ALA A 59 14.49 5.22 -24.33
C ALA A 59 13.41 5.72 -23.36
N SER A 60 12.29 6.26 -23.86
CA SER A 60 11.17 6.67 -23.01
C SER A 60 10.45 5.50 -22.36
N LEU A 61 10.39 4.34 -23.03
CA LEU A 61 9.82 3.12 -22.46
C LEU A 61 10.69 2.61 -21.29
N VAL A 62 12.01 2.57 -21.48
CA VAL A 62 12.95 2.15 -20.43
C VAL A 62 12.91 3.13 -19.26
N CYS A 63 12.93 4.44 -19.52
CA CYS A 63 12.88 5.45 -18.46
C CYS A 63 11.55 5.42 -17.68
N GLY A 64 10.43 5.09 -18.34
CA GLY A 64 9.13 4.90 -17.69
C GLY A 64 9.06 3.65 -16.81
N VAL A 65 9.71 2.54 -17.20
CA VAL A 65 9.75 1.29 -16.42
C VAL A 65 10.60 1.45 -15.14
N PHE A 66 11.64 2.29 -15.15
CA PHE A 66 12.48 2.55 -13.97
C PHE A 66 12.03 3.77 -13.13
N GLY A 67 10.99 4.49 -13.54
CA GLY A 67 10.56 5.76 -12.95
C GLY A 67 9.58 5.64 -11.78
N PHE A 68 9.98 5.00 -10.68
CA PHE A 68 9.09 4.76 -9.52
C PHE A 68 8.98 5.93 -8.52
N LEU A 69 9.16 7.20 -8.91
CA LEU A 69 9.00 8.35 -7.99
C LEU A 69 8.58 9.63 -8.73
N LEU A 70 7.27 9.84 -8.94
CA LEU A 70 6.52 11.08 -9.26
C LEU A 70 7.03 12.07 -10.34
N ALA A 71 8.31 12.43 -10.39
CA ALA A 71 8.89 13.35 -11.37
C ALA A 71 9.05 12.78 -12.81
N PRO A 72 9.49 11.53 -13.04
CA PRO A 72 9.65 10.99 -14.38
C PRO A 72 8.32 10.64 -15.05
N ALA A 73 7.24 10.43 -14.29
CA ALA A 73 5.90 10.17 -14.82
C ALA A 73 5.35 11.38 -15.60
N LEU A 74 5.60 12.60 -15.10
CA LEU A 74 5.20 13.83 -15.78
C LEU A 74 5.96 14.01 -17.11
N VAL A 75 7.26 13.71 -17.10
CA VAL A 75 8.12 13.79 -18.30
C VAL A 75 7.74 12.73 -19.33
N ALA A 76 7.46 11.50 -18.89
CA ALA A 76 6.98 10.42 -19.75
C ALA A 76 5.60 10.72 -20.36
N LEU A 77 4.70 11.33 -19.61
CA LEU A 77 3.39 11.77 -20.10
C LEU A 77 3.54 12.85 -21.18
N LEU A 78 4.39 13.86 -20.94
CA LEU A 78 4.66 14.92 -21.92
C LEU A 78 5.30 14.37 -23.20
N LEU A 79 6.27 13.45 -23.09
CA LEU A 79 6.89 12.77 -24.22
C LEU A 79 5.89 11.90 -24.99
N GLY A 80 4.97 11.23 -24.30
CA GLY A 80 3.88 10.47 -24.92
C GLY A 80 2.93 11.33 -25.73
N ILE A 81 2.55 12.51 -25.20
CA ILE A 81 1.70 13.48 -25.91
C ILE A 81 2.40 14.01 -27.17
N PHE A 82 3.69 14.35 -27.08
CA PHE A 82 4.47 14.80 -28.25
C PHE A 82 4.57 13.72 -29.34
N ALA A 83 4.77 12.46 -28.96
CA ALA A 83 4.78 11.34 -29.90
C ALA A 83 3.42 11.16 -30.59
N LEU A 84 2.31 11.31 -29.87
CA LEU A 84 0.95 11.26 -30.42
C LEU A 84 0.70 12.39 -31.42
N VAL A 85 1.13 13.62 -31.13
CA VAL A 85 1.00 14.78 -32.04
C VAL A 85 1.82 14.57 -33.31
N GLN A 86 3.02 14.02 -33.20
CA GLN A 86 3.89 13.73 -34.34
C GLN A 86 3.34 12.60 -35.24
N ILE A 87 2.70 11.59 -34.64
CA ILE A 87 1.97 10.54 -35.38
C ILE A 87 0.72 11.13 -36.06
N ARG A 88 -0.01 12.06 -35.41
CA ARG A 88 -1.20 12.69 -36.00
C ARG A 88 -0.86 13.65 -37.15
N ARG A 89 0.29 14.34 -37.08
CA ARG A 89 0.78 15.24 -38.14
C ARG A 89 1.34 14.52 -39.38
N SER A 90 1.62 13.22 -39.31
CA SER A 90 2.29 12.49 -40.41
C SER A 90 1.34 11.92 -41.48
N ASN A 91 0.07 12.34 -41.53
CA ASN A 91 -0.87 12.14 -42.64
C ASN A 91 -0.81 10.75 -43.32
N GLY A 92 -0.79 9.67 -42.52
CA GLY A 92 -0.94 8.30 -43.02
C GLY A 92 0.35 7.57 -43.43
N SER A 93 1.54 8.15 -43.26
CA SER A 93 2.80 7.49 -43.64
C SER A 93 3.35 6.44 -42.64
N LEU A 94 2.80 6.35 -41.43
CA LEU A 94 3.33 5.50 -40.36
C LEU A 94 2.33 4.40 -39.96
N ALA A 95 2.63 3.16 -40.34
CA ALA A 95 2.02 1.97 -39.76
C ALA A 95 2.52 1.82 -38.31
N GLY A 96 1.62 1.94 -37.32
CA GLY A 96 2.02 1.90 -35.91
C GLY A 96 0.92 2.18 -34.89
N LYS A 97 -0.33 2.38 -35.32
CA LYS A 97 -1.47 2.63 -34.41
C LYS A 97 -1.60 1.55 -33.31
N GLY A 98 -1.37 0.29 -33.64
CA GLY A 98 -1.39 -0.81 -32.65
C GLY A 98 -0.29 -0.69 -31.58
N VAL A 99 0.92 -0.27 -31.99
CA VAL A 99 2.05 -0.08 -31.06
C VAL A 99 1.82 1.14 -30.16
N ALA A 100 1.21 2.20 -30.69
CA ALA A 100 0.85 3.38 -29.91
C ALA A 100 -0.21 3.04 -28.83
N TRP A 101 -1.24 2.27 -29.18
CA TRP A 101 -2.25 1.81 -28.21
C TRP A 101 -1.68 0.84 -27.17
N ALA A 102 -0.82 -0.09 -27.59
CA ALA A 102 -0.13 -0.99 -26.66
C ALA A 102 0.71 -0.20 -25.63
N GLY A 103 1.42 0.84 -26.07
CA GLY A 103 2.17 1.73 -25.19
C GLY A 103 1.30 2.46 -24.17
N ILE A 104 0.13 2.96 -24.58
CA ILE A 104 -0.82 3.66 -23.68
C ILE A 104 -1.40 2.68 -22.64
N ILE A 105 -1.82 1.48 -23.06
CA ILE A 105 -2.39 0.48 -22.15
C ILE A 105 -1.37 0.06 -21.09
N VAL A 106 -0.13 -0.19 -21.52
CA VAL A 106 0.97 -0.54 -20.59
C VAL A 106 1.27 0.61 -19.64
N ALA A 107 1.28 1.86 -20.12
CA ALA A 107 1.54 3.03 -19.27
C ALA A 107 0.42 3.32 -18.27
N VAL A 108 -0.84 3.18 -18.67
CA VAL A 108 -1.99 3.35 -17.76
C VAL A 108 -2.05 2.22 -16.73
N GLY A 109 -1.82 0.98 -17.17
CA GLY A 109 -1.77 -0.17 -16.28
C GLY A 109 -0.66 -0.07 -15.24
N SER A 110 0.55 0.37 -15.65
CA SER A 110 1.66 0.56 -14.73
C SER A 110 1.44 1.74 -13.77
N ALA A 111 0.83 2.84 -14.23
CA ALA A 111 0.47 3.96 -13.37
C ALA A 111 -0.57 3.56 -12.30
N PHE A 112 -1.61 2.82 -12.70
CA PHE A 112 -2.63 2.32 -11.77
C PHE A 112 -2.03 1.35 -10.75
N SER A 113 -1.18 0.41 -11.20
CA SER A 113 -0.45 -0.50 -10.31
C SER A 113 0.47 0.24 -9.34
N GLY A 114 1.15 1.30 -9.79
CA GLY A 114 2.00 2.15 -8.95
C GLY A 114 1.20 2.91 -7.88
N ILE A 115 0.03 3.45 -8.23
CA ILE A 115 -0.88 4.10 -7.26
C ILE A 115 -1.35 3.10 -6.22
N LEU A 116 -1.73 1.88 -6.63
CA LEU A 116 -2.12 0.82 -5.71
C LEU A 116 -0.98 0.41 -4.78
N LEU A 117 0.25 0.34 -5.29
CA LEU A 117 1.43 0.02 -4.49
C LEU A 117 1.72 1.12 -3.46
N VAL A 118 1.72 2.40 -3.85
CA VAL A 118 1.90 3.52 -2.91
C VAL A 118 0.79 3.56 -1.87
N TRP A 119 -0.46 3.33 -2.27
CA TRP A 119 -1.59 3.22 -1.35
C TRP A 119 -1.39 2.05 -0.36
N ALA A 120 -1.01 0.85 -0.83
CA ALA A 120 -0.73 -0.31 0.01
C ALA A 120 0.43 -0.05 1.00
N LEU A 121 1.53 0.58 0.53
CA LEU A 121 2.64 0.98 1.39
C LEU A 121 2.23 2.05 2.42
N SER A 122 1.30 2.95 2.09
CA SER A 122 0.79 3.95 3.04
C SER A 122 -0.10 3.36 4.15
N GLN A 123 -0.73 2.21 3.89
CA GLN A 123 -1.47 1.45 4.91
C GLN A 123 -0.52 0.72 5.87
N MET A 124 0.71 0.44 5.44
CA MET A 124 1.76 -0.04 6.34
C MET A 124 2.26 1.12 7.20
N ARG A 125 1.44 1.51 8.18
CA ARG A 125 1.93 2.28 9.31
C ARG A 125 2.94 1.40 10.03
N PHE A 126 4.23 1.64 9.80
CA PHE A 126 5.25 1.27 10.78
C PHE A 126 4.78 1.87 12.08
N ASP A 127 4.34 1.02 13.02
CA ASP A 127 3.79 1.45 14.28
C ASP A 127 4.93 2.09 15.09
N GLN A 128 5.14 3.39 14.86
CA GLN A 128 6.15 4.18 15.57
C GLN A 128 5.73 4.45 17.02
N ARG A 129 4.56 3.95 17.43
CA ARG A 129 4.11 4.00 18.82
C ARG A 129 4.88 2.95 19.59
N GLY A 130 5.83 3.40 20.41
CA GLY A 130 6.54 2.50 21.32
C GLY A 130 5.56 1.70 22.20
N PRO A 131 5.96 0.55 22.75
CA PRO A 131 5.08 -0.37 23.48
C PRO A 131 4.33 0.24 24.67
N ARG A 132 4.80 1.37 25.21
CA ARG A 132 4.10 2.13 26.27
C ARG A 132 2.90 2.93 25.75
N GLN A 133 2.99 3.50 24.56
CA GLN A 133 1.91 4.33 24.00
C GLN A 133 0.73 3.45 23.54
N THR A 134 1.01 2.28 22.99
CA THR A 134 -0.02 1.30 22.60
C THR A 134 -0.77 0.76 23.82
N ALA A 135 -0.05 0.35 24.88
CA ALA A 135 -0.67 -0.12 26.12
C ALA A 135 -1.57 0.94 26.79
N GLN A 136 -1.14 2.21 26.82
CA GLN A 136 -1.97 3.30 27.35
C GLN A 136 -3.23 3.54 26.51
N SER A 137 -3.13 3.46 25.17
CA SER A 137 -4.27 3.64 24.29
C SER A 137 -5.33 2.55 24.46
N GLU A 138 -4.90 1.29 24.63
CA GLU A 138 -5.79 0.17 24.89
C GLU A 138 -6.44 0.25 26.28
N CYS A 139 -5.67 0.66 27.29
CA CYS A 139 -6.20 0.87 28.64
C CYS A 139 -7.27 1.97 28.67
N SER A 140 -7.03 3.10 27.99
CA SER A 140 -8.02 4.18 27.84
C SER A 140 -9.29 3.71 27.13
N LEU A 141 -9.15 2.85 26.12
CA LEU A 141 -10.27 2.26 25.40
C LEU A 141 -11.07 1.28 26.27
N ASN A 142 -10.38 0.44 27.05
CA ASN A 142 -11.01 -0.46 28.02
C ASN A 142 -11.79 0.33 29.08
N LEU A 143 -11.22 1.41 29.60
CA LEU A 143 -11.91 2.30 30.54
C LEU A 143 -13.15 2.95 29.92
N SER A 144 -13.07 3.38 28.66
CA SER A 144 -14.22 3.94 27.94
C SER A 144 -15.35 2.91 27.76
N LYS A 145 -14.99 1.65 27.47
CA LYS A 145 -15.96 0.53 27.40
C LYS A 145 -16.61 0.27 28.75
N LEU A 146 -15.84 0.28 29.84
CA LEU A 146 -16.39 0.12 31.19
C LEU A 146 -17.30 1.27 31.59
N GLY A 147 -16.91 2.52 31.29
CA GLY A 147 -17.76 3.67 31.55
C GLY A 147 -19.09 3.58 30.80
N SER A 148 -19.07 3.07 29.56
CA SER A 148 -20.29 2.79 28.81
C SER A 148 -21.10 1.66 29.43
N ALA A 149 -20.46 0.57 29.88
CA ALA A 149 -21.12 -0.56 30.54
C ALA A 149 -21.81 -0.16 31.85
N VAL A 150 -21.17 0.68 32.68
CA VAL A 150 -21.79 1.23 33.90
C VAL A 150 -23.02 2.07 33.57
N ARG A 151 -22.98 2.87 32.50
CA ARG A 151 -24.13 3.68 32.06
C ARG A 151 -25.27 2.82 31.49
N LEU A 152 -24.94 1.75 30.76
CA LEU A 152 -25.93 0.79 30.29
C LEU A 152 -26.59 0.04 31.45
N TYR A 153 -25.79 -0.40 32.44
CA TYR A 153 -26.31 -0.95 33.68
C TYR A 153 -27.29 0.03 34.36
N ALA A 154 -26.89 1.28 34.54
CA ALA A 154 -27.74 2.27 35.20
C ALA A 154 -29.06 2.49 34.46
N ASN A 155 -29.01 2.63 33.14
CA ASN A 155 -30.19 2.75 32.28
C ASN A 155 -31.19 1.58 32.47
N ASP A 156 -30.68 0.38 32.68
CA ASP A 156 -31.52 -0.82 32.92
C ASP A 156 -31.97 -0.97 34.38
N HIS A 157 -31.40 -0.20 35.30
CA HIS A 157 -31.61 -0.29 36.75
C HIS A 157 -32.18 1.01 37.34
N ALA A 158 -33.20 1.58 36.69
CA ALA A 158 -33.89 2.79 37.13
C ALA A 158 -32.93 3.98 37.38
N ASP A 159 -31.97 4.13 36.47
CA ASP A 159 -30.91 5.13 36.48
C ASP A 159 -30.01 5.06 37.71
N GLN A 160 -29.91 3.92 38.39
CA GLN A 160 -29.04 3.77 39.55
C GLN A 160 -27.65 3.27 39.16
N PHE A 161 -26.62 3.97 39.62
CA PHE A 161 -25.26 3.45 39.56
C PHE A 161 -25.14 2.14 40.35
N PRO A 162 -24.22 1.24 39.93
CA PRO A 162 -24.00 -0.01 40.63
C PRO A 162 -23.55 0.20 42.08
N ALA A 163 -23.72 -0.83 42.90
CA ALA A 163 -23.18 -0.86 44.24
C ALA A 163 -21.65 -0.98 44.18
N ALA A 164 -20.94 -0.04 44.80
CA ALA A 164 -19.48 0.04 44.71
C ALA A 164 -18.78 -1.27 45.12
N ALA A 165 -19.30 -2.00 46.11
CA ALA A 165 -18.72 -3.26 46.58
C ALA A 165 -18.81 -4.43 45.58
N ARG A 166 -19.61 -4.31 44.51
CA ARG A 166 -19.86 -5.37 43.53
C ARG A 166 -20.01 -4.88 42.09
N TRP A 167 -19.50 -3.69 41.80
CA TRP A 167 -19.74 -3.02 40.52
C TRP A 167 -19.19 -3.81 39.31
N CYS A 168 -18.06 -4.50 39.44
CA CYS A 168 -17.51 -5.33 38.35
C CYS A 168 -18.41 -6.54 38.07
N ASP A 169 -19.03 -7.12 39.11
CA ASP A 169 -19.99 -8.21 38.95
C ASP A 169 -21.28 -7.73 38.28
N GLU A 170 -21.79 -6.57 38.69
CA GLU A 170 -23.03 -5.99 38.18
C GLU A 170 -22.93 -5.54 36.71
N VAL A 171 -21.78 -5.00 36.28
CA VAL A 171 -21.59 -4.56 34.89
C VAL A 171 -21.02 -5.65 33.97
N ARG A 172 -20.82 -6.88 34.49
CA ARG A 172 -20.15 -7.97 33.78
C ARG A 172 -20.84 -8.33 32.47
N ASP A 173 -22.17 -8.34 32.48
CA ASP A 173 -22.98 -8.73 31.31
C ASP A 173 -23.08 -7.61 30.26
N TYR A 174 -22.61 -6.40 30.60
CA TYR A 174 -22.61 -5.22 29.75
C TYR A 174 -21.29 -5.00 29.01
N VAL A 175 -20.28 -5.86 29.25
CA VAL A 175 -18.99 -5.80 28.54
C VAL A 175 -18.83 -6.98 27.58
N PRO A 176 -18.13 -6.80 26.45
CA PRO A 176 -17.96 -7.86 25.46
C PRO A 176 -17.00 -8.99 25.90
N SER A 177 -16.16 -8.75 26.90
CA SER A 177 -15.18 -9.72 27.40
C SER A 177 -14.61 -9.29 28.75
N MET A 178 -14.15 -10.25 29.56
CA MET A 178 -13.47 -9.99 30.84
C MET A 178 -12.12 -9.29 30.68
N SER A 179 -11.51 -9.33 29.50
CA SER A 179 -10.27 -8.60 29.23
C SER A 179 -10.44 -7.07 29.31
N VAL A 180 -11.68 -6.58 29.22
CA VAL A 180 -12.00 -5.14 29.35
C VAL A 180 -11.71 -4.61 30.76
N PHE A 181 -11.73 -5.46 31.79
CA PHE A 181 -11.42 -5.04 33.16
C PHE A 181 -9.92 -4.82 33.43
N VAL A 182 -9.03 -5.24 32.51
CA VAL A 182 -7.59 -5.27 32.74
C VAL A 182 -6.87 -4.47 31.67
N CYS A 183 -5.90 -3.66 32.07
CA CYS A 183 -5.02 -2.96 31.12
C CYS A 183 -3.86 -3.85 30.68
N PRO A 184 -3.41 -3.74 29.42
CA PRO A 184 -2.24 -4.48 28.94
C PRO A 184 -1.02 -4.23 29.83
N GLY A 185 -0.37 -5.31 30.28
CA GLY A 185 0.78 -5.25 31.17
C GLY A 185 0.47 -5.29 32.67
N HIS A 186 -0.81 -5.29 33.08
CA HIS A 186 -1.21 -5.52 34.47
C HIS A 186 -1.61 -6.99 34.70
N ALA A 187 -0.63 -7.89 34.72
CA ALA A 187 -0.89 -9.28 35.07
C ALA A 187 -1.43 -9.39 36.51
N ASN A 188 -2.47 -10.20 36.70
CA ASN A 188 -3.02 -10.62 38.01
C ASN A 188 -3.72 -9.53 38.85
N ALA A 189 -4.14 -8.40 38.26
CA ALA A 189 -4.78 -7.32 39.02
C ALA A 189 -6.27 -7.52 39.35
N GLY A 190 -6.95 -8.55 38.81
CA GLY A 190 -8.40 -8.70 38.88
C GLY A 190 -9.12 -7.65 38.02
N SER A 191 -9.08 -6.39 38.45
CA SER A 191 -9.40 -5.20 37.64
C SER A 191 -8.29 -4.17 37.75
N SER A 192 -8.00 -3.47 36.64
CA SER A 192 -7.10 -2.30 36.60
C SER A 192 -7.79 -0.99 36.93
N PHE A 193 -9.09 -1.05 37.22
CA PHE A 193 -9.93 0.12 37.42
C PHE A 193 -10.69 0.02 38.74
N THR A 194 -11.07 1.19 39.23
CA THR A 194 -11.72 1.38 40.51
C THR A 194 -12.92 2.29 40.32
N PHE A 195 -14.02 1.95 40.98
CA PHE A 195 -15.24 2.73 40.97
C PHE A 195 -15.22 3.80 42.06
N ASN A 196 -15.76 4.97 41.73
CA ASN A 196 -15.93 6.04 42.73
C ASN A 196 -17.04 5.66 43.71
N GLU A 197 -16.66 5.35 44.95
CA GLU A 197 -17.61 4.89 45.96
C GLU A 197 -18.68 5.94 46.31
N SER A 198 -18.39 7.22 46.10
CA SER A 198 -19.36 8.32 46.33
C SER A 198 -20.57 8.24 45.40
N LEU A 199 -20.50 7.46 44.32
CA LEU A 199 -21.59 7.28 43.37
C LEU A 199 -22.43 6.02 43.63
N SER A 200 -22.05 5.19 44.61
CA SER A 200 -22.69 3.89 44.86
C SER A 200 -24.21 4.02 45.06
N GLY A 201 -24.99 3.42 44.16
CA GLY A 201 -26.46 3.42 44.24
C GLY A 201 -27.13 4.79 44.01
N LEU A 202 -26.37 5.84 43.65
CA LEU A 202 -26.95 7.13 43.33
C LEU A 202 -27.66 7.09 41.98
N ASN A 203 -28.70 7.93 41.84
CA ASN A 203 -29.35 8.14 40.56
C ASN A 203 -28.41 8.94 39.63
N ALA A 204 -28.04 8.35 38.50
CA ALA A 204 -27.08 8.85 37.54
C ALA A 204 -27.49 10.19 36.90
N GLU A 205 -28.79 10.47 36.74
CA GLU A 205 -29.26 11.75 36.21
C GLU A 205 -29.03 12.92 37.18
N ARG A 206 -28.91 12.63 38.49
CA ARG A 206 -28.64 13.63 39.52
C ARG A 206 -27.15 13.91 39.72
N VAL A 207 -26.29 13.13 39.09
CA VAL A 207 -24.84 13.26 39.20
C VAL A 207 -24.33 14.16 38.08
N SER A 208 -23.46 15.12 38.42
CA SER A 208 -22.84 15.98 37.42
C SER A 208 -22.06 15.16 36.38
N PRO A 209 -22.18 15.46 35.07
CA PRO A 209 -21.45 14.73 34.04
C PRO A 209 -19.93 14.85 34.18
N ASP A 210 -19.43 15.90 34.85
CA ASP A 210 -18.00 16.11 35.11
C ASP A 210 -17.50 15.40 36.38
N CYS A 211 -18.36 14.64 37.07
CA CYS A 211 -17.97 13.86 38.23
C CYS A 211 -17.17 12.62 37.81
N VAL A 212 -16.06 12.35 38.49
CA VAL A 212 -15.26 11.15 38.31
C VAL A 212 -16.10 9.93 38.67
N MET A 213 -16.16 8.96 37.76
CA MET A 213 -16.94 7.73 37.91
C MET A 213 -16.04 6.50 38.04
N LEU A 214 -15.07 6.36 37.14
CA LEU A 214 -14.07 5.30 37.16
C LEU A 214 -12.68 5.93 37.09
N PHE A 215 -11.71 5.30 37.73
CA PHE A 215 -10.32 5.71 37.62
C PHE A 215 -9.42 4.50 37.68
N GLU A 216 -8.21 4.66 37.17
CA GLU A 216 -7.25 3.59 37.11
C GLU A 216 -6.54 3.39 38.46
N ALA A 217 -6.70 2.21 39.07
CA ALA A 217 -5.97 1.80 40.25
C ALA A 217 -5.85 0.26 40.35
N HIS A 218 -4.78 -0.23 40.98
CA HIS A 218 -4.40 -1.65 41.01
C HIS A 218 -4.90 -2.32 42.28
N ALA A 219 -6.20 -2.27 42.51
CA ALA A 219 -6.77 -2.63 43.81
C ALA A 219 -7.73 -3.83 43.78
N GLY A 220 -7.82 -4.56 42.65
CA GLY A 220 -8.54 -5.83 42.60
C GLY A 220 -9.90 -5.77 41.94
N TRP A 221 -10.53 -6.94 41.85
CA TRP A 221 -11.93 -7.07 41.43
C TRP A 221 -12.85 -6.33 42.41
N ASN A 222 -13.85 -5.60 41.89
CA ASN A 222 -14.73 -4.71 42.67
C ASN A 222 -14.01 -3.66 43.51
N SER A 223 -12.79 -3.25 43.10
CA SER A 223 -12.14 -2.13 43.78
C SER A 223 -12.99 -0.88 43.70
N HIS A 224 -13.16 -0.20 44.84
CA HIS A 224 -13.80 1.11 44.92
C HIS A 224 -13.04 2.02 45.89
N GLY A 225 -13.25 3.33 45.76
CA GLY A 225 -12.69 4.33 46.66
C GLY A 225 -12.89 5.75 46.15
N THR A 226 -12.21 6.70 46.78
CA THR A 226 -12.26 8.12 46.43
C THR A 226 -10.92 8.61 45.87
N SER A 227 -10.77 9.93 45.76
CA SER A 227 -9.52 10.59 45.38
C SER A 227 -8.30 10.15 46.21
N GLU A 228 -8.49 9.69 47.46
CA GLU A 228 -7.40 9.21 48.31
C GLU A 228 -6.75 7.94 47.74
N LEU A 229 -7.57 7.00 47.27
CA LEU A 229 -7.08 5.77 46.65
C LEU A 229 -6.38 6.06 45.32
N ALA A 230 -6.95 6.97 44.52
CA ALA A 230 -6.32 7.44 43.28
C ALA A 230 -4.95 8.11 43.54
N ASN A 231 -4.83 8.88 44.63
CA ASN A 231 -3.59 9.53 45.04
C ASN A 231 -2.58 8.62 45.75
N SER A 232 -2.98 7.41 46.17
CA SER A 232 -2.14 6.53 47.00
C SER A 232 -0.84 6.08 46.32
N GLY A 233 -0.74 6.20 44.98
CA GLY A 233 0.47 5.92 44.22
C GLY A 233 0.96 4.47 44.27
N LYS A 234 0.20 3.56 44.89
CA LYS A 234 0.59 2.15 45.03
C LYS A 234 0.72 1.51 43.64
N GLY A 235 1.97 1.25 43.25
CA GLY A 235 2.31 0.49 42.05
C GLY A 235 2.48 1.29 40.76
N ARG A 236 2.48 2.65 40.79
CA ARG A 236 2.56 3.46 39.56
C ARG A 236 3.44 4.70 39.59
N ARG A 237 4.08 4.97 38.44
CA ARG A 237 4.74 6.23 38.08
C ARG A 237 4.05 6.78 36.83
N GLY A 238 3.40 7.93 36.92
CA GLY A 238 2.85 8.66 35.78
C GLY A 238 1.40 9.09 35.94
N ASN A 239 0.81 9.53 34.83
CA ASN A 239 -0.57 10.00 34.76
C ASN A 239 -1.56 8.85 35.00
N ILE A 240 -2.74 9.21 35.50
CA ILE A 240 -3.82 8.30 35.85
C ILE A 240 -4.97 8.48 34.86
N LEU A 241 -5.48 7.38 34.31
CA LEU A 241 -6.70 7.42 33.50
C LEU A 241 -7.92 7.63 34.39
N VAL A 242 -8.76 8.57 34.00
CA VAL A 242 -10.00 8.92 34.69
C VAL A 242 -11.13 8.95 33.68
N ALA A 243 -12.27 8.35 34.02
CA ALA A 243 -13.52 8.44 33.29
C ALA A 243 -14.55 9.23 34.12
N LEU A 244 -15.21 10.18 33.47
CA LEU A 244 -16.30 10.94 34.08
C LEU A 244 -17.65 10.26 33.85
N ALA A 245 -18.65 10.62 34.65
CA ALA A 245 -20.03 10.16 34.50
C ALA A 245 -20.63 10.51 33.13
N GLY A 246 -20.19 11.64 32.53
CA GLY A 246 -20.54 12.06 31.17
C GLY A 246 -19.89 11.23 30.06
N GLY A 247 -18.95 10.33 30.39
CA GLY A 247 -18.32 9.40 29.47
C GLY A 247 -16.98 9.86 28.88
N GLN A 248 -16.50 11.07 29.18
CA GLN A 248 -15.15 11.46 28.77
C GLN A 248 -14.09 10.67 29.54
N VAL A 249 -13.02 10.27 28.86
CA VAL A 249 -11.85 9.61 29.44
C VAL A 249 -10.59 10.41 29.11
N PHE A 250 -9.77 10.69 30.11
CA PHE A 250 -8.52 11.44 29.92
C PHE A 250 -7.46 11.05 30.95
N LEU A 251 -6.20 11.38 30.61
CA LEU A 251 -5.05 11.22 31.49
C LEU A 251 -4.91 12.45 32.38
N VAL A 252 -4.71 12.22 33.68
CA VAL A 252 -4.57 13.27 34.69
C VAL A 252 -3.25 13.08 35.41
N ALA A 253 -2.47 14.16 35.50
CA ALA A 253 -1.26 14.15 36.34
C ALA A 253 -1.66 14.04 37.82
N PRO A 254 -0.88 13.38 38.69
CA PRO A 254 -1.22 13.20 40.11
C PRO A 254 -1.59 14.52 40.82
N GLU A 255 -0.94 15.62 40.47
CA GLU A 255 -1.19 16.95 41.04
C GLU A 255 -2.57 17.50 40.64
N GLY A 256 -3.05 17.13 39.45
CA GLY A 256 -4.34 17.56 38.91
C GLY A 256 -5.54 16.78 39.45
N LEU A 257 -5.33 15.62 40.09
CA LEU A 257 -6.43 14.80 40.61
C LEU A 257 -7.30 15.54 41.64
N LYS A 258 -6.69 16.41 42.45
CA LYS A 258 -7.40 17.20 43.47
C LYS A 258 -8.35 18.24 42.88
N ALA A 259 -8.14 18.65 41.62
CA ALA A 259 -8.98 19.63 40.95
C ALA A 259 -10.23 19.03 40.31
N LEU A 260 -10.32 17.69 40.23
CA LEU A 260 -11.48 17.01 39.66
C LEU A 260 -12.65 16.96 40.65
N ARG A 261 -13.85 16.81 40.13
CA ARG A 261 -15.06 16.58 40.92
C ARG A 261 -15.15 15.09 41.29
N TRP A 262 -14.99 14.78 42.57
CA TRP A 262 -15.08 13.40 43.10
C TRP A 262 -16.41 13.09 43.78
N THR A 263 -17.20 14.10 44.09
CA THR A 263 -18.52 13.98 44.70
C THR A 263 -19.58 14.47 43.71
N PRO A 264 -20.80 13.89 43.73
CA PRO A 264 -21.87 14.24 42.79
C PRO A 264 -22.19 15.73 42.74
#